data_AF-A0A6A6N435-F1
#
_entry.id   AF-A0A6A6N435-F1
#
_cell.length_a   1.000
_cell.length_b   1.000
_cell.length_c   1.000
_cell.angle_alpha   90.00
_cell.angle_beta   90.00
_cell.angle_gamma   90.00
#
_symmetry.space_group_name_H-M   'P 1'
#
loop_
_entity.id
_entity.type
_entity.pdbx_description
1 polymer ?
#
loop_
_entity_poly.entity_id
_entity_poly.type
_entity_poly.pdbx_seq_one_letter_code
_entity_poly.pdbx_strand_id
1 'polypeptide(L)'
;MEDESCWVPHPRSGIYMPKGYERVMDDVPEGAASFDQTYWLRNVDGVEKPDPDDVPIIRPRLRMLQVAEGDLDSMPHGVTGESSVESIPFQVLSWKPRAVYFPNFATPEQCNSIIEMAKSRLKPSSLALRKGETDESTQGTRTSSGTFISASEDKTGVLEFIEQKIARATMIPRSHGEAFNVLRYEIGQKYDSHYDSFNPAEYGPQTSQRVASFLLYLSDVEEGGETMFPFENGLQKVQL
;
A
#
# COMPACT_ATOMS: atom_id res chain seq x y z
N MET A 1 34.83 8.12 11.39
CA MET A 1 34.20 6.87 11.85
C MET A 1 33.44 7.21 13.11
N GLU A 2 32.16 7.54 12.93
CA GLU A 2 31.08 7.47 13.91
C GLU A 2 29.82 7.63 13.04
N ASP A 3 29.08 6.54 12.91
CA ASP A 3 27.87 6.47 12.11
C ASP A 3 26.74 7.07 12.94
N GLU A 4 26.50 8.37 12.77
CA GLU A 4 25.38 9.05 13.41
C GLU A 4 24.07 8.64 12.72
N SER A 5 23.56 7.46 13.07
CA SER A 5 22.21 7.03 12.70
C SER A 5 21.22 8.16 13.03
N CYS A 6 20.64 8.75 11.99
CA CYS A 6 19.68 9.85 12.09
C CYS A 6 18.36 9.45 12.75
N TRP A 7 18.18 8.14 13.03
CA TRP A 7 17.00 7.56 13.64
C TRP A 7 17.34 6.91 14.98
N VAL A 8 16.52 7.19 15.99
CA VAL A 8 16.61 6.60 17.33
C VAL A 8 15.33 5.82 17.64
N PRO A 9 15.42 4.60 18.19
CA PRO A 9 14.25 3.84 18.58
C PRO A 9 13.63 4.43 19.84
N HIS A 10 12.31 4.58 19.85
CA HIS A 10 11.58 5.00 21.04
C HIS A 10 11.73 3.95 22.15
N PRO A 11 12.17 4.33 23.37
CA PRO A 11 12.46 3.36 24.43
C PRO A 11 11.23 2.57 24.91
N ARG A 12 10.00 3.05 24.67
CA ARG A 12 8.76 2.38 25.09
C ARG A 12 8.11 1.53 24.01
N SER A 13 8.20 1.92 22.73
CA SER A 13 7.46 1.26 21.63
C SER A 13 8.36 0.65 20.56
N GLY A 14 9.66 0.93 20.55
CA GLY A 14 10.61 0.45 19.53
C GLY A 14 10.47 1.12 18.16
N ILE A 15 9.56 2.08 18.00
CA ILE A 15 9.36 2.84 16.75
C ILE A 15 10.56 3.79 16.55
N TYR A 16 11.18 3.75 15.38
CA TYR A 16 12.31 4.62 15.03
C TYR A 16 11.81 6.00 14.61
N MET A 17 12.41 7.05 15.16
CA MET A 17 12.09 8.45 14.83
C MET A 17 13.35 9.29 14.59
N PRO A 18 13.26 10.40 13.84
CA PRO A 18 14.39 11.29 13.63
C PRO A 18 14.81 11.94 14.94
N LYS A 19 16.11 12.07 15.16
CA LYS A 19 16.69 12.73 16.33
C LYS A 19 16.16 14.19 16.40
N GLY A 20 15.56 14.60 17.52
CA GLY A 20 14.97 15.94 17.73
C GLY A 20 13.45 16.05 17.48
N TYR A 21 12.78 14.96 17.11
CA TYR A 21 11.32 14.92 16.90
C TYR A 21 10.59 14.02 17.92
N GLU A 22 11.17 13.86 19.11
CA GLU A 22 10.67 12.95 20.16
C GLU A 22 9.24 13.30 20.62
N ARG A 23 8.86 14.59 20.52
CA ARG A 23 7.52 15.11 20.81
C ARG A 23 6.38 14.46 20.02
N VAL A 24 6.67 13.82 18.88
CA VAL A 24 5.64 13.09 18.10
C VAL A 24 5.07 11.92 18.91
N MET A 25 5.80 11.45 19.92
CA MET A 25 5.36 10.37 20.81
C MET A 25 4.61 10.86 22.05
N ASP A 26 4.51 12.18 22.29
CA ASP A 26 3.83 12.73 23.46
C ASP A 26 2.32 12.44 23.43
N ASP A 27 1.74 12.35 22.23
CA ASP A 27 0.33 12.02 22.01
C ASP A 27 0.05 10.51 21.96
N VAL A 28 1.07 9.66 22.12
CA VAL A 28 0.94 8.20 22.08
C VAL A 28 0.59 7.68 23.49
N PRO A 29 -0.63 7.12 23.70
CA PRO A 29 -1.09 6.70 25.02
C PRO A 29 -0.19 5.64 25.67
N GLU A 30 -0.14 5.61 27.00
CA GLU A 30 0.42 4.48 27.74
C GLU A 30 -0.33 3.18 27.39
N GLY A 31 0.41 2.18 26.91
CA GLY A 31 -0.14 0.91 26.42
C GLY A 31 -0.42 0.87 24.91
N ALA A 32 -0.18 1.96 24.17
CA ALA A 32 -0.16 1.89 22.72
C ALA A 32 0.96 0.94 22.26
N ALA A 33 0.59 -0.11 21.54
CA ALA A 33 1.40 -1.27 21.16
C ALA A 33 1.64 -2.35 22.24
N SER A 34 1.04 -2.26 23.44
CA SER A 34 0.93 -3.42 24.34
C SER A 34 -0.37 -4.16 24.03
N PHE A 35 -0.25 -5.28 23.35
CA PHE A 35 -1.35 -6.25 23.26
C PHE A 35 -1.15 -7.27 24.37
N ASP A 36 -2.10 -7.35 25.32
CA ASP A 36 -2.09 -8.40 26.36
C ASP A 36 -2.31 -9.80 25.75
N GLN A 37 -2.79 -9.85 24.51
CA GLN A 37 -2.97 -11.07 23.73
C GLN A 37 -2.62 -10.84 22.26
N THR A 38 -1.76 -11.72 21.73
CA THR A 38 -1.52 -11.85 20.30
C THR A 38 -2.75 -12.49 19.66
N TYR A 39 -3.58 -11.72 18.96
CA TYR A 39 -4.70 -12.28 18.20
C TYR A 39 -4.19 -12.96 16.95
N TRP A 40 -4.16 -14.29 16.97
CA TRP A 40 -4.09 -15.09 15.76
C TRP A 40 -5.50 -15.28 15.23
N LEU A 41 -5.79 -14.76 14.04
CA LEU A 41 -7.00 -15.14 13.31
C LEU A 41 -6.86 -16.63 12.92
N ARG A 42 -7.56 -17.51 13.63
CA ARG A 42 -7.80 -18.90 13.21
C ARG A 42 -9.30 -19.10 13.03
N ASN A 43 -9.69 -19.57 11.84
CA ASN A 43 -10.99 -20.17 11.64
C ASN A 43 -10.96 -21.59 12.23
N VAL A 44 -11.73 -21.83 13.28
CA VAL A 44 -12.47 -23.08 13.51
C VAL A 44 -13.47 -22.86 14.64
N ASP A 45 -14.71 -23.30 14.39
CA ASP A 45 -15.79 -23.37 15.36
C ASP A 45 -15.44 -24.27 16.56
N GLY A 46 -15.74 -23.75 17.76
CA GLY A 46 -16.05 -24.52 18.95
C GLY A 46 -14.87 -25.01 19.81
N VAL A 47 -14.64 -24.37 20.96
CA VAL A 47 -14.25 -25.05 22.22
C VAL A 47 -14.86 -24.30 23.40
N GLU A 48 -15.38 -25.05 24.36
CA GLU A 48 -16.05 -24.62 25.59
C GLU A 48 -15.28 -23.56 26.40
N LYS A 49 -16.03 -22.67 27.07
CA LYS A 49 -15.45 -21.69 28.01
C LYS A 49 -14.82 -22.42 29.20
N PRO A 50 -13.53 -22.21 29.52
CA PRO A 50 -12.93 -22.78 30.72
C PRO A 50 -13.42 -22.05 31.98
N ASP A 51 -13.51 -22.80 33.08
CA ASP A 51 -13.91 -22.37 34.42
C ASP A 51 -12.87 -21.37 35.01
N PRO A 52 -13.26 -20.25 35.65
CA PRO A 52 -12.31 -19.20 36.05
C PRO A 52 -11.29 -19.61 37.13
N ASP A 53 -11.52 -20.72 37.83
CA ASP A 53 -10.74 -21.11 39.01
C ASP A 53 -9.60 -22.11 38.71
N ASP A 54 -9.40 -22.53 37.45
CA ASP A 54 -8.48 -23.61 37.09
C ASP A 54 -7.30 -23.17 36.19
N VAL A 55 -6.65 -22.04 36.51
CA VAL A 55 -5.45 -21.58 35.80
C VAL A 55 -4.18 -21.85 36.62
N PRO A 56 -3.36 -22.85 36.28
CA PRO A 56 -2.02 -22.99 36.86
C PRO A 56 -1.16 -21.82 36.37
N ILE A 57 -0.44 -21.17 37.28
CA ILE A 57 0.53 -20.12 36.95
C ILE A 57 1.71 -20.75 36.18
N ILE A 58 1.57 -20.84 34.85
CA ILE A 58 2.66 -21.22 33.97
C ILE A 58 3.46 -19.94 33.67
N ARG A 59 4.60 -19.78 34.36
CA ARG A 59 5.58 -18.76 33.98
C ARG A 59 6.04 -19.05 32.53
N PRO A 60 6.06 -18.06 31.62
CA PRO A 60 6.57 -18.30 30.28
C PRO A 60 8.06 -18.62 30.38
N ARG A 61 8.43 -19.85 30.05
CA ARG A 61 9.82 -20.21 29.78
C ARG A 61 10.22 -19.48 28.50
N LEU A 62 11.25 -18.66 28.55
CA LEU A 62 11.85 -18.03 27.38
C LEU A 62 12.18 -19.14 26.38
N ARG A 63 11.44 -19.25 25.26
CA ARG A 63 11.82 -20.19 24.20
C ARG A 63 13.01 -19.58 23.48
N MET A 64 14.18 -20.17 23.65
CA MET A 64 15.27 -19.93 22.71
C MET A 64 14.81 -20.38 21.33
N LEU A 65 14.90 -19.50 20.34
CA LEU A 65 14.82 -19.86 18.94
C LEU A 65 15.99 -20.78 18.63
N GLN A 66 15.71 -22.07 18.47
CA GLN A 66 16.63 -22.97 17.79
C GLN A 66 16.42 -22.76 16.30
N VAL A 67 17.45 -22.24 15.63
CA VAL A 67 17.53 -22.30 14.17
C VAL A 67 17.72 -23.77 13.83
N ALA A 68 16.67 -24.41 13.30
CA ALA A 68 16.79 -25.73 12.71
C ALA A 68 17.35 -25.56 11.30
N GLU A 69 18.59 -26.01 11.08
CA GLU A 69 19.09 -26.24 9.73
C GLU A 69 18.45 -27.54 9.21
N GLY A 70 17.42 -27.37 8.39
CA GLY A 70 16.73 -28.44 7.68
C GLY A 70 15.72 -27.84 6.72
N ASP A 71 15.53 -28.46 5.55
CA ASP A 71 14.52 -28.02 4.58
C ASP A 71 13.14 -27.97 5.28
N LEU A 72 12.56 -26.77 5.32
CA LEU A 72 11.23 -26.56 5.85
C LEU A 72 10.23 -27.19 4.86
N ASP A 73 9.84 -28.44 5.12
CA ASP A 73 8.72 -29.06 4.41
C ASP A 73 7.49 -28.16 4.55
N SER A 74 7.03 -27.60 3.42
CA SER A 74 5.90 -26.67 3.41
C SER A 74 4.64 -27.39 3.92
N MET A 75 3.97 -26.81 4.92
CA MET A 75 2.71 -27.36 5.41
C MET A 75 1.66 -27.36 4.29
N PRO A 76 0.77 -28.36 4.21
CA PRO A 76 -0.30 -28.36 3.22
C PRO A 76 -1.16 -27.10 3.38
N HIS A 77 -1.25 -26.31 2.32
CA HIS A 77 -2.09 -25.11 2.31
C HIS A 77 -3.58 -25.49 2.32
N GLY A 78 -4.43 -24.64 2.90
CA GLY A 78 -5.87 -24.75 2.70
C GLY A 78 -6.25 -24.52 1.23
N VAL A 79 -7.47 -24.89 0.82
CA VAL A 79 -7.96 -24.72 -0.57
C VAL A 79 -7.82 -23.26 -1.06
N THR A 80 -7.84 -22.29 -0.15
CA THR A 80 -7.70 -20.85 -0.42
C THR A 80 -6.37 -20.27 0.06
N GLY A 81 -5.44 -21.10 0.55
CA GLY A 81 -4.14 -20.68 1.07
C GLY A 81 -3.04 -20.85 0.03
N GLU A 82 -2.03 -19.98 0.09
CA GLU A 82 -0.82 -20.11 -0.73
C GLU A 82 0.10 -21.22 -0.18
N SER A 83 0.86 -21.87 -1.07
CA SER A 83 1.79 -22.97 -0.71
C SER A 83 3.11 -22.44 -0.15
N SER A 84 3.33 -21.14 -0.27
CA SER A 84 4.52 -20.44 0.15
C SER A 84 4.15 -19.19 0.94
N VAL A 85 4.98 -18.87 1.93
CA VAL A 85 4.89 -17.60 2.65
C VAL A 85 5.73 -16.58 1.88
N GLU A 86 5.12 -15.50 1.42
CA GLU A 86 5.87 -14.31 0.99
C GLU A 86 5.55 -13.15 1.92
N SER A 87 6.59 -12.45 2.33
CA SER A 87 6.49 -11.22 3.10
C SER A 87 6.63 -10.04 2.16
N ILE A 88 5.64 -9.15 2.16
CA ILE A 88 5.69 -7.87 1.43
C ILE A 88 6.01 -6.78 2.46
N PRO A 89 7.24 -6.24 2.49
CA PRO A 89 7.60 -5.19 3.43
C PRO A 89 6.77 -3.93 3.15
N PHE A 90 6.39 -3.21 4.21
CA PHE A 90 5.64 -1.97 4.11
C PHE A 90 5.94 -1.02 5.27
N GLN A 91 5.67 0.26 5.04
CA GLN A 91 5.72 1.33 6.03
C GLN A 91 4.37 2.04 6.07
N VAL A 92 3.82 2.23 7.26
CA VAL A 92 2.62 3.08 7.41
C VAL A 92 3.06 4.53 7.36
N LEU A 93 2.51 5.29 6.40
CA LEU A 93 2.74 6.73 6.25
C LEU A 93 1.70 7.54 7.01
N SER A 94 0.45 7.06 6.98
CA SER A 94 -0.68 7.72 7.64
C SER A 94 -1.77 6.74 8.04
N TRP A 95 -2.52 7.09 9.08
CA TRP A 95 -3.74 6.39 9.47
C TRP A 95 -5.01 7.12 9.05
N LYS A 96 -4.95 8.42 8.71
CA LYS A 96 -6.13 9.23 8.36
C LYS A 96 -5.85 10.30 7.29
N PRO A 97 -6.13 10.00 6.00
CA PRO A 97 -6.41 8.68 5.42
C PRO A 97 -5.34 7.62 5.68
N ARG A 98 -5.72 6.34 5.55
CA ARG A 98 -4.76 5.24 5.60
C ARG A 98 -3.87 5.29 4.36
N ALA A 99 -2.58 5.53 4.55
CA ALA A 99 -1.57 5.52 3.51
C ALA A 99 -0.43 4.59 3.91
N VAL A 100 -0.07 3.68 3.01
CA VAL A 100 0.95 2.65 3.22
C VAL A 100 1.91 2.65 2.04
N TYR A 101 3.20 2.68 2.33
CA TYR A 101 4.28 2.60 1.34
C TYR A 101 4.86 1.19 1.29
N PHE A 102 5.07 0.67 0.09
CA PHE A 102 5.69 -0.64 -0.14
C PHE A 102 7.02 -0.45 -0.89
N PRO A 103 8.17 -0.50 -0.20
CA PRO A 103 9.47 -0.34 -0.86
C PRO A 103 9.76 -1.52 -1.79
N ASN A 104 10.39 -1.23 -2.94
CA ASN A 104 10.80 -2.24 -3.93
C ASN A 104 9.65 -3.18 -4.34
N PHE A 105 8.45 -2.61 -4.52
CA PHE A 105 7.26 -3.40 -4.84
C PHE A 105 7.33 -4.07 -6.22
N ALA A 106 7.92 -3.40 -7.20
CA ALA A 106 8.28 -3.96 -8.50
C ALA A 106 9.78 -3.80 -8.73
N THR A 107 10.39 -4.73 -9.47
CA THR A 107 11.81 -4.62 -9.83
C THR A 107 12.01 -3.58 -10.93
N PRO A 108 13.23 -3.02 -11.09
CA PRO A 108 13.53 -2.09 -12.18
C PRO A 108 13.20 -2.65 -13.56
N GLU A 109 13.39 -3.95 -13.78
CA GLU A 109 13.07 -4.64 -15.04
C GLU A 109 11.56 -4.69 -15.29
N GLN A 110 10.78 -4.96 -14.23
CA GLN A 110 9.31 -4.94 -14.30
C GLN A 110 8.80 -3.53 -14.62
N CYS A 111 9.32 -2.51 -13.93
CA CYS A 111 8.97 -1.12 -14.18
C CYS A 111 9.29 -0.71 -15.63
N ASN A 112 10.49 -1.03 -16.12
CA ASN A 112 10.90 -0.76 -17.49
C ASN A 112 10.01 -1.48 -18.51
N SER A 113 9.63 -2.73 -18.26
CA SER A 113 8.72 -3.48 -19.13
C SER A 113 7.37 -2.79 -19.29
N ILE A 114 6.79 -2.28 -18.18
CA ILE A 114 5.53 -1.53 -18.18
C ILE A 114 5.69 -0.23 -18.97
N ILE A 115 6.78 0.50 -18.74
CA ILE A 115 7.08 1.76 -19.44
C ILE A 115 7.15 1.54 -20.95
N GLU A 116 7.91 0.53 -21.42
CA GLU A 116 8.04 0.24 -22.85
C GLU A 116 6.70 -0.14 -23.49
N MET A 117 5.87 -0.91 -22.78
CA MET A 117 4.53 -1.26 -23.26
C MET A 117 3.64 -0.04 -23.42
N ALA A 118 3.69 0.89 -22.45
CA ALA A 118 2.88 2.10 -22.44
C ALA A 118 3.32 3.14 -23.47
N LYS A 119 4.64 3.30 -23.71
CA LYS A 119 5.22 4.34 -24.59
C LYS A 119 4.53 4.47 -25.94
N SER A 120 4.21 3.34 -26.58
CA SER A 120 3.59 3.32 -27.91
C SER A 120 2.09 3.70 -27.92
N ARG A 121 1.45 3.75 -26.74
CA ARG A 121 -0.01 3.90 -26.58
C ARG A 121 -0.40 5.18 -25.83
N LEU A 122 0.57 5.95 -25.36
CA LEU A 122 0.34 7.19 -24.62
C LEU A 122 -0.42 8.21 -25.48
N LYS A 123 -1.48 8.77 -24.91
CA LYS A 123 -2.25 9.88 -25.48
C LYS A 123 -2.50 10.92 -24.38
N PRO A 124 -2.83 12.18 -24.72
CA PRO A 124 -3.26 13.15 -23.71
C PRO A 124 -4.35 12.58 -22.82
N SER A 125 -4.20 12.73 -21.50
CA SER A 125 -5.14 12.14 -20.53
C SER A 125 -6.48 12.89 -20.55
N SER A 126 -7.59 12.15 -20.50
CA SER A 126 -8.91 12.72 -20.30
C SER A 126 -9.36 12.63 -18.83
N LEU A 127 -10.41 13.38 -18.50
CA LEU A 127 -11.08 13.37 -17.21
C LEU A 127 -12.50 12.84 -17.36
N ALA A 128 -13.04 12.24 -16.30
CA ALA A 128 -14.47 11.98 -16.22
C ALA A 128 -15.19 13.32 -16.03
N LEU A 129 -15.94 13.74 -17.04
CA LEU A 129 -16.65 15.01 -17.04
C LEU A 129 -17.90 14.95 -16.16
N ARG A 130 -18.12 15.96 -15.33
CA ARG A 130 -19.39 16.15 -14.61
C ARG A 130 -20.46 16.68 -15.56
N LYS A 131 -21.71 16.65 -15.11
CA LYS A 131 -22.83 17.19 -15.89
C LYS A 131 -22.62 18.68 -16.20
N GLY A 132 -22.39 19.00 -17.47
CA GLY A 132 -22.19 20.36 -17.97
C GLY A 132 -20.73 20.76 -18.18
N GLU A 133 -19.77 19.91 -17.82
CA GLU A 133 -18.35 20.11 -18.16
C GLU A 133 -18.05 19.60 -19.58
N THR A 134 -17.11 20.28 -20.24
CA THR A 134 -16.50 19.86 -21.51
C THR A 134 -14.99 19.68 -21.34
N ASP A 135 -14.35 18.99 -22.28
CA ASP A 135 -12.89 18.81 -22.29
C ASP A 135 -12.15 20.16 -22.25
N GLU A 136 -12.70 21.21 -22.87
CA GLU A 136 -12.13 22.57 -22.82
C GLU A 136 -12.22 23.20 -21.43
N SER A 137 -13.34 22.97 -20.72
CA SER A 137 -13.56 23.56 -19.39
C SER A 137 -12.68 22.95 -18.30
N THR A 138 -12.17 21.73 -18.52
CA THR A 138 -11.30 21.02 -17.58
C THR A 138 -9.82 21.07 -17.96
N GLN A 139 -9.46 21.82 -19.02
CA GLN A 139 -8.07 21.97 -19.48
C GLN A 139 -7.15 22.44 -18.35
N GLY A 140 -5.98 21.82 -18.24
CA GLY A 140 -4.97 22.18 -17.24
C GLY A 140 -5.11 21.46 -15.88
N THR A 141 -6.26 20.83 -15.60
CA THR A 141 -6.48 20.08 -14.34
C THR A 141 -5.63 18.80 -14.29
N ARG A 142 -5.54 18.12 -15.44
CA ARG A 142 -4.67 16.96 -15.66
C ARG A 142 -3.95 17.15 -16.97
N THR A 143 -2.64 17.30 -16.91
CA THR A 143 -1.82 17.61 -18.09
C THR A 143 -0.93 16.45 -18.52
N SER A 144 -1.04 15.29 -17.86
CA SER A 144 -0.31 14.07 -18.20
C SER A 144 -0.71 13.47 -19.55
N SER A 145 0.16 12.63 -20.10
CA SER A 145 -0.24 11.60 -21.06
C SER A 145 -0.52 10.29 -20.33
N GLY A 146 -1.49 9.50 -20.82
CA GLY A 146 -1.89 8.26 -20.18
C GLY A 146 -2.33 7.19 -21.17
N THR A 147 -2.37 5.96 -20.69
CA THR A 147 -2.94 4.82 -21.41
C THR A 147 -3.41 3.75 -20.43
N PHE A 148 -4.41 2.97 -20.84
CA PHE A 148 -4.86 1.80 -20.07
C PHE A 148 -4.27 0.53 -20.66
N ILE A 149 -3.76 -0.34 -19.78
CA ILE A 149 -3.21 -1.64 -20.15
C ILE A 149 -3.73 -2.69 -19.17
N SER A 150 -4.33 -3.75 -19.69
CA SER A 150 -4.76 -4.89 -18.87
C SER A 150 -3.69 -5.98 -18.81
N ALA A 151 -3.68 -6.78 -17.74
CA ALA A 151 -2.80 -7.93 -17.64
C ALA A 151 -2.98 -8.93 -18.80
N SER A 152 -4.18 -9.05 -19.37
CA SER A 152 -4.42 -9.91 -20.54
C SER A 152 -3.72 -9.45 -21.82
N GLU A 153 -3.30 -8.19 -21.91
CA GLU A 153 -2.56 -7.67 -23.06
C GLU A 153 -1.04 -7.83 -22.92
N ASP A 154 -0.56 -8.11 -21.71
CA ASP A 154 0.84 -8.27 -21.39
C ASP A 154 1.30 -9.72 -21.60
N LYS A 155 2.04 -9.95 -22.68
CA LYS A 155 2.62 -11.26 -23.00
C LYS A 155 3.77 -11.68 -22.08
N THR A 156 4.35 -10.75 -21.33
CA THR A 156 5.48 -11.01 -20.41
C THR A 156 5.01 -11.53 -19.05
N GLY A 157 3.72 -11.32 -18.71
CA GLY A 157 3.13 -11.71 -17.42
C GLY A 157 3.50 -10.80 -16.25
N VAL A 158 4.20 -9.69 -16.49
CA VAL A 158 4.61 -8.72 -15.47
C VAL A 158 3.40 -8.06 -14.80
N LEU A 159 2.40 -7.63 -15.58
CA LEU A 159 1.19 -7.00 -15.04
C LEU A 159 0.37 -7.98 -14.21
N GLU A 160 0.23 -9.24 -14.66
CA GLU A 160 -0.45 -10.28 -13.88
C GLU A 160 0.26 -10.54 -12.55
N PHE A 161 1.59 -10.65 -12.57
CA PHE A 161 2.39 -10.81 -11.35
C PHE A 161 2.17 -9.64 -10.38
N ILE A 162 2.18 -8.41 -10.88
CA ILE A 162 1.96 -7.21 -10.08
C ILE A 162 0.53 -7.19 -9.51
N GLU A 163 -0.50 -7.53 -10.28
CA GLU A 163 -1.88 -7.64 -9.76
C GLU A 163 -2.01 -8.66 -8.65
N GLN A 164 -1.37 -9.84 -8.78
CA GLN A 164 -1.34 -10.85 -7.72
C GLN A 164 -0.68 -10.31 -6.46
N LYS A 165 0.46 -9.62 -6.61
CA LYS A 165 1.15 -8.99 -5.49
C LYS A 165 0.32 -7.89 -4.83
N ILE A 166 -0.38 -7.07 -5.61
CA ILE A 166 -1.30 -6.02 -5.09
C ILE A 166 -2.46 -6.66 -4.32
N ALA A 167 -3.07 -7.71 -4.86
CA ALA A 167 -4.17 -8.41 -4.20
C ALA A 167 -3.74 -8.98 -2.85
N ARG A 168 -2.52 -9.53 -2.76
CA ARG A 168 -1.94 -10.01 -1.50
C ARG A 168 -1.63 -8.88 -0.53
N ALA A 169 -1.06 -7.78 -1.01
CA ALA A 169 -0.72 -6.62 -0.17
C ALA A 169 -1.95 -5.92 0.41
N THR A 170 -3.04 -5.86 -0.37
CA THR A 170 -4.27 -5.13 -0.02
C THR A 170 -5.35 -6.02 0.59
N MET A 171 -5.23 -7.34 0.43
CA MET A 171 -6.28 -8.33 0.72
C MET A 171 -7.58 -8.12 -0.10
N ILE A 172 -7.49 -7.40 -1.23
CA ILE A 172 -8.59 -7.17 -2.16
C ILE A 172 -8.43 -8.14 -3.35
N PRO A 173 -9.46 -8.89 -3.77
CA PRO A 173 -9.33 -9.82 -4.88
C PRO A 173 -8.97 -9.11 -6.19
N ARG A 174 -8.09 -9.73 -7.00
CA ARG A 174 -7.67 -9.20 -8.32
C ARG A 174 -8.84 -8.81 -9.22
N SER A 175 -9.95 -9.55 -9.15
CA SER A 175 -11.15 -9.30 -9.95
C SER A 175 -11.84 -7.96 -9.68
N HIS A 176 -11.47 -7.26 -8.60
CA HIS A 176 -11.99 -5.94 -8.26
C HIS A 176 -11.06 -4.81 -8.75
N GLY A 177 -9.89 -5.16 -9.32
CA GLY A 177 -8.97 -4.20 -9.92
C GLY A 177 -9.47 -3.71 -11.28
N GLU A 178 -9.23 -2.44 -11.56
CA GLU A 178 -9.35 -1.88 -12.91
C GLU A 178 -8.05 -2.16 -13.71
N ALA A 179 -8.12 -2.00 -15.04
CA ALA A 179 -6.91 -2.03 -15.87
C ALA A 179 -5.91 -0.96 -15.40
N PHE A 180 -4.61 -1.21 -15.56
CA PHE A 180 -3.57 -0.26 -15.15
C PHE A 180 -3.70 1.04 -15.93
N ASN A 181 -3.87 2.14 -15.22
CA ASN A 181 -3.80 3.47 -15.79
C ASN A 181 -2.35 3.99 -15.71
N VAL A 182 -1.58 3.79 -16.78
CA VAL A 182 -0.17 4.21 -16.83
C VAL A 182 -0.10 5.68 -17.25
N LEU A 183 0.55 6.50 -16.43
CA LEU A 183 0.64 7.95 -16.62
C LEU A 183 2.08 8.40 -16.78
N ARG A 184 2.30 9.36 -17.68
CA ARG A 184 3.57 10.04 -17.91
C ARG A 184 3.37 11.54 -17.73
N TYR A 185 4.20 12.11 -16.86
CA TYR A 185 4.29 13.53 -16.60
C TYR A 185 5.60 14.06 -17.17
N GLU A 186 5.52 15.10 -17.99
CA GLU A 186 6.67 15.89 -18.43
C GLU A 186 6.91 17.07 -17.46
N ILE A 187 8.04 17.76 -17.62
CA ILE A 187 8.39 18.89 -16.76
C ILE A 187 7.26 19.93 -16.78
N GLY A 188 6.80 20.30 -15.58
CA GLY A 188 5.71 21.27 -15.38
C GLY A 188 4.30 20.69 -15.54
N GLN A 189 4.15 19.41 -15.91
CA GLN A 189 2.85 18.74 -15.89
C GLN A 189 2.47 18.32 -14.47
N LYS A 190 1.17 18.28 -14.20
CA LYS A 190 0.62 17.99 -12.89
C LYS A 190 -0.77 17.36 -12.98
N TYR A 191 -1.24 16.89 -11.84
CA TYR A 191 -2.65 16.60 -11.62
C TYR A 191 -3.08 17.35 -10.37
N ASP A 192 -4.10 18.20 -10.50
CA ASP A 192 -4.73 18.85 -9.37
C ASP A 192 -5.38 17.83 -8.41
N SER A 193 -5.48 18.21 -7.13
CA SER A 193 -6.02 17.36 -6.08
C SER A 193 -7.46 16.94 -6.39
N HIS A 194 -7.73 15.64 -6.27
CA HIS A 194 -9.05 15.06 -6.51
C HIS A 194 -9.29 13.87 -5.58
N TYR A 195 -10.53 13.37 -5.57
CA TYR A 195 -10.87 12.08 -4.97
C TYR A 195 -10.92 11.03 -6.07
N ASP A 196 -10.38 9.85 -5.77
CA ASP A 196 -10.49 8.70 -6.68
C ASP A 196 -11.90 8.12 -6.70
N SER A 197 -12.67 8.34 -5.63
CA SER A 197 -14.07 7.93 -5.53
C SER A 197 -15.01 8.86 -6.30
N PHE A 198 -16.02 8.30 -6.95
CA PHE A 198 -17.03 9.07 -7.66
C PHE A 198 -18.18 9.47 -6.74
N ASN A 199 -18.34 10.77 -6.46
CA ASN A 199 -19.47 11.28 -5.69
C ASN A 199 -20.79 11.10 -6.48
N PRO A 200 -21.77 10.32 -5.99
CA PRO A 200 -23.01 10.10 -6.72
C PRO A 200 -23.83 11.36 -6.99
N ALA A 201 -23.65 12.42 -6.19
CA ALA A 201 -24.30 13.71 -6.43
C ALA A 201 -23.73 14.44 -7.66
N GLU A 202 -22.46 14.21 -8.00
CA GLU A 202 -21.77 14.86 -9.13
C GLU A 202 -21.77 14.00 -10.39
N TYR A 203 -21.59 12.69 -10.22
CA TYR A 203 -21.41 11.72 -11.30
C TYR A 203 -22.64 10.82 -11.55
N GLY A 204 -23.71 10.99 -10.76
CA GLY A 204 -24.90 10.15 -10.82
C GLY A 204 -24.74 8.81 -10.08
N PRO A 205 -25.78 7.94 -10.07
CA PRO A 205 -25.72 6.64 -9.40
C PRO A 205 -24.59 5.77 -9.94
N GLN A 206 -23.76 5.24 -9.04
CA GLN A 206 -22.65 4.35 -9.39
C GLN A 206 -23.03 2.90 -9.09
N THR A 207 -22.72 1.98 -10.02
CA THR A 207 -22.94 0.53 -9.83
C THR A 207 -21.86 -0.12 -8.96
N SER A 208 -20.71 0.53 -8.83
CA SER A 208 -19.57 0.14 -7.99
C SER A 208 -18.80 1.38 -7.55
N GLN A 209 -17.91 1.26 -6.57
CA GLN A 209 -17.11 2.39 -6.06
C GLN A 209 -15.68 1.96 -5.75
N ARG A 210 -14.72 2.85 -5.99
CA ARG A 210 -13.32 2.65 -5.60
C ARG A 210 -13.17 2.81 -4.09
N VAL A 211 -12.63 1.79 -3.44
CA VAL A 211 -12.41 1.75 -1.98
C VAL A 211 -10.94 1.98 -1.59
N ALA A 212 -10.02 1.80 -2.54
CA ALA A 212 -8.59 1.97 -2.37
C ALA A 212 -7.94 2.26 -3.73
N SER A 213 -6.78 2.92 -3.69
CA SER A 213 -5.93 3.19 -4.85
C SER A 213 -4.52 2.69 -4.55
N PHE A 214 -3.89 2.07 -5.55
CA PHE A 214 -2.51 1.61 -5.46
C PHE A 214 -1.68 2.34 -6.52
N LEU A 215 -0.79 3.21 -6.07
CA LEU A 215 0.10 3.97 -6.96
C LEU A 215 1.46 3.26 -7.02
N LEU A 216 1.85 2.85 -8.23
CA LEU A 216 3.14 2.24 -8.50
C LEU A 216 4.02 3.24 -9.27
N TYR A 217 5.08 3.72 -8.63
CA TYR A 217 6.08 4.57 -9.28
C TYR A 217 6.98 3.70 -10.17
N LEU A 218 7.06 4.05 -11.46
CA LEU A 218 7.79 3.26 -12.47
C LEU A 218 9.20 3.80 -12.75
N SER A 219 9.51 5.01 -12.31
CA SER A 219 10.79 5.68 -12.53
C SER A 219 11.08 6.67 -11.41
N ASP A 220 12.36 6.84 -11.09
CA ASP A 220 12.81 7.88 -10.18
C ASP A 220 12.64 9.27 -10.81
N VAL A 221 12.31 10.25 -9.99
CA VAL A 221 12.13 11.65 -10.39
C VAL A 221 13.13 12.51 -9.62
N GLU A 222 13.93 13.28 -10.34
CA GLU A 222 15.00 14.10 -9.74
C GLU A 222 14.45 15.20 -8.81
N GLU A 223 13.38 15.87 -9.24
CA GLU A 223 12.72 16.93 -8.48
C GLU A 223 11.21 16.99 -8.79
N GLY A 224 10.40 17.18 -7.74
CA GLY A 224 8.95 17.28 -7.84
C GLY A 224 8.26 15.92 -8.06
N GLY A 225 7.00 15.96 -8.52
CA GLY A 225 6.22 14.75 -8.84
C GLY A 225 5.68 14.03 -7.60
N GLU A 226 5.73 14.65 -6.42
CA GLU A 226 5.26 14.06 -5.18
C GLU A 226 3.75 13.81 -5.20
N THR A 227 3.33 12.74 -4.52
CA THR A 227 1.91 12.54 -4.23
C THR A 227 1.57 13.23 -2.91
N MET A 228 0.75 14.27 -2.99
CA MET A 228 0.39 15.11 -1.85
C MET A 228 -1.05 14.86 -1.41
N PHE A 229 -1.25 14.75 -0.10
CA PHE A 229 -2.57 14.67 0.54
C PHE A 229 -2.87 15.99 1.28
N PRO A 230 -3.39 17.03 0.59
CA PRO A 230 -3.45 18.39 1.14
C PRO A 230 -4.41 18.54 2.32
N PHE A 231 -5.43 17.68 2.43
CA PHE A 231 -6.43 17.73 3.49
C PHE A 231 -5.98 17.08 4.80
N GLU A 232 -4.74 16.55 4.86
CA GLU A 232 -4.06 16.11 6.10
C GLU A 232 -3.23 17.24 6.74
N ASN A 233 -3.83 18.41 6.96
CA ASN A 233 -3.17 19.57 7.57
C ASN A 233 -1.85 20.01 6.90
N GLY A 234 -1.59 19.62 5.64
CA GLY A 234 -0.36 19.94 4.91
C GLY A 234 0.93 19.29 5.42
N LEU A 235 0.83 18.33 6.35
CA LEU A 235 2.00 17.73 7.03
C LEU A 235 2.56 16.49 6.31
N GLN A 236 1.83 15.93 5.35
CA GLN A 236 2.28 14.74 4.61
C GLN A 236 2.51 15.06 3.15
N LYS A 237 3.78 15.23 2.82
CA LYS A 237 4.29 15.08 1.46
C LYS A 237 4.93 13.71 1.40
N VAL A 238 4.44 12.85 0.50
CA VAL A 238 5.12 11.59 0.20
C VAL A 238 6.05 11.88 -0.97
N GLN A 239 7.30 12.19 -0.62
CA GLN A 239 8.42 12.24 -1.56
C GLN A 239 9.18 10.92 -1.36
N LEU A 240 9.24 10.10 -2.41
CA LEU A 240 9.91 8.81 -2.42
C LEU A 240 11.02 8.83 -3.45
#